data_AF-A0A7S1A0W0-F1
#
_entry.id   AF-A0A7S1A0W0-F1
#
_cell.length_a   1.000
_cell.length_b   1.000
_cell.length_c   1.000
_cell.angle_alpha   90.00
_cell.angle_beta   90.00
_cell.angle_gamma   90.00
#
_symmetry.space_group_name_H-M   'P 1'
#
loop_
_entity.id
_entity.type
_entity.pdbx_description
1 polymer ?
#
loop_
_entity_poly.entity_id
_entity_poly.type
_entity_poly.pdbx_seq_one_letter_code
_entity_poly.pdbx_strand_id
1 'polypeptide(L)'
;GDSICRAAVPAVAPLQFSPGHFSRPLMPGFDYSKWDNIELSDDEEVHPNIDKDSWVRMRHKDRVEREEDENNKRRELGERLAKVGDELKVFGEAGKGHLKAKKLQEEADRLNAELETMDKNRKWNADNMCQTASDKVAVSGPGADVGPEPRLKGEAAAAGYCEFVEEHEDLLEQYIALGSGELEQVRNFLMLHGGVLLQGEHAETYLLLDCLEKEMNDEHEDMLLAARQSQLLTQVREYSRATGRPARDGVPTMFGRLIEHEGTQEAFQESLNTFIRRIEKRAPEKRREMDAEAAEEEEEVGPGGLDPREVFDTLPKAMQEAFLAKDVARLHQIVESMPADEAKHHMIRCEESGLWVPDGREGAPPYRQ
;
A
#
# COMPACT_ATOMS: atom_id res chain seq x y z
N GLY A 1 -55.58 -26.41 52.04
CA GLY A 1 -54.17 -26.19 52.34
C GLY A 1 -53.53 -25.48 51.18
N ASP A 2 -52.61 -24.55 51.35
CA ASP A 2 -52.00 -23.95 52.53
C ASP A 2 -51.59 -22.54 52.05
N SER A 3 -52.04 -21.44 52.66
CA SER A 3 -51.62 -20.85 53.93
C SER A 3 -50.12 -20.46 54.02
N ILE A 4 -49.91 -19.14 53.93
CA ILE A 4 -48.99 -18.29 54.75
C ILE A 4 -47.50 -18.33 54.26
N CYS A 5 -46.77 -17.24 53.96
CA CYS A 5 -46.60 -15.96 54.67
C CYS A 5 -46.33 -14.74 53.76
N ARG A 6 -46.94 -13.62 54.17
CA ARG A 6 -46.66 -12.23 53.80
C ARG A 6 -45.36 -11.74 54.44
N ALA A 7 -44.62 -10.88 53.72
CA ALA A 7 -43.84 -9.80 54.33
C ALA A 7 -44.31 -8.48 53.70
N ALA A 8 -44.72 -7.54 54.55
CA ALA A 8 -45.34 -6.27 54.19
C ALA A 8 -44.30 -5.20 53.83
N VAL A 9 -44.55 -4.44 52.76
CA VAL A 9 -43.85 -3.19 52.45
C VAL A 9 -44.90 -2.06 52.45
N PRO A 10 -44.68 -0.93 53.14
CA PRO A 10 -45.71 0.07 53.38
C PRO A 10 -46.03 0.90 52.13
N ALA A 11 -47.32 1.17 51.96
CA ALA A 11 -47.88 1.98 50.89
C ALA A 11 -47.51 3.47 51.03
N VAL A 12 -47.03 4.06 49.94
CA VAL A 12 -46.89 5.51 49.79
C VAL A 12 -47.92 5.98 48.76
N ALA A 13 -48.73 6.96 49.16
CA ALA A 13 -49.90 7.47 48.44
C ALA A 13 -49.56 8.11 47.08
N PRO A 14 -50.45 8.02 46.07
CA PRO A 14 -50.28 8.72 44.80
C PRO A 14 -50.67 10.19 44.97
N LEU A 15 -49.69 11.10 44.85
CA LEU A 15 -49.94 12.54 44.78
C LEU A 15 -50.37 12.92 43.36
N GLN A 16 -51.52 13.57 43.29
CA GLN A 16 -52.15 14.15 42.11
C GLN A 16 -51.25 15.21 41.47
N PHE A 17 -51.06 15.12 40.15
CA PHE A 17 -50.36 16.14 39.36
C PHE A 17 -51.36 17.21 38.89
N SER A 18 -51.27 18.42 39.42
CA SER A 18 -51.92 19.60 38.83
C SER A 18 -51.01 20.24 37.76
N PRO A 19 -51.56 20.75 36.65
CA PRO A 19 -50.77 21.36 35.58
C PRO A 19 -50.39 22.79 35.96
N GLY A 20 -49.24 22.95 36.62
CA GLY A 20 -48.59 24.24 36.83
C GLY A 20 -47.72 24.60 35.63
N HIS A 21 -47.96 25.78 35.05
CA HIS A 21 -47.10 26.44 34.07
C HIS A 21 -45.65 26.52 34.59
N PHE A 22 -44.76 25.71 34.02
CA PHE A 22 -43.31 25.92 34.12
C PHE A 22 -42.82 26.48 32.79
N SER A 23 -42.74 27.80 32.68
CA SER A 23 -41.84 28.42 31.69
C SER A 23 -40.42 28.20 32.21
N ARG A 24 -39.76 27.15 31.72
CA ARG A 24 -38.31 26.98 31.86
C ARG A 24 -37.64 28.12 31.09
N PRO A 25 -36.63 28.82 31.64
CA PRO A 25 -35.77 29.67 30.82
C PRO A 25 -35.09 28.76 29.79
N LEU A 26 -35.32 29.01 28.50
CA LEU A 26 -34.53 28.40 27.44
C LEU A 26 -33.06 28.67 27.77
N MET A 27 -32.26 27.61 27.84
CA MET A 27 -30.82 27.78 27.72
C MET A 27 -30.55 28.54 26.42
N PRO A 28 -29.63 29.53 26.38
CA PRO A 28 -29.32 30.22 25.14
C PRO A 28 -28.94 29.15 24.12
N GLY A 29 -29.81 28.98 23.12
CA GLY A 29 -29.56 28.04 22.03
C GLY A 29 -28.26 28.43 21.33
N PHE A 30 -27.61 27.46 20.71
CA PHE A 30 -26.47 27.74 19.85
C PHE A 30 -26.90 28.77 18.79
N ASP A 31 -26.29 29.96 18.82
CA ASP A 31 -26.62 31.07 17.93
C ASP A 31 -25.66 31.07 16.74
N TYR A 32 -26.21 30.81 15.56
CA TYR A 32 -25.51 30.87 14.28
C TYR A 32 -25.78 32.19 13.53
N SER A 33 -26.48 33.16 14.13
CA SER A 33 -26.84 34.44 13.48
C SER A 33 -25.66 35.30 13.06
N LYS A 34 -24.45 34.98 13.54
CA LYS A 34 -23.20 35.51 12.99
C LYS A 34 -23.11 35.27 11.47
N TRP A 35 -23.64 34.17 10.96
CA TRP A 35 -23.55 33.73 9.56
C TRP A 35 -24.82 34.00 8.73
N ASP A 36 -25.82 34.70 9.28
CA ASP A 36 -27.08 34.96 8.55
C ASP A 36 -26.89 35.96 7.39
N ASN A 37 -25.85 36.79 7.43
CA ASN A 37 -25.59 37.87 6.47
C ASN A 37 -24.40 37.57 5.55
N ILE A 38 -24.45 36.49 4.76
CA ILE A 38 -23.39 36.14 3.78
C ILE A 38 -23.79 36.61 2.36
N GLU A 39 -22.90 37.33 1.67
CA GLU A 39 -23.03 37.76 0.28
C GLU A 39 -22.12 36.90 -0.63
N LEU A 40 -22.71 36.04 -1.46
CA LEU A 40 -22.02 35.22 -2.46
C LEU A 40 -22.20 35.84 -3.84
N SER A 41 -21.12 36.26 -4.49
CA SER A 41 -21.20 36.97 -5.78
C SER A 41 -21.37 36.07 -7.01
N ASP A 42 -21.19 34.75 -6.89
CA ASP A 42 -21.13 33.80 -8.03
C ASP A 42 -22.32 32.83 -8.12
N ASP A 43 -23.15 32.77 -7.07
CA ASP A 43 -24.20 31.75 -6.92
C ASP A 43 -25.62 32.25 -7.26
N GLU A 44 -25.75 33.47 -7.78
CA GLU A 44 -27.07 34.02 -8.17
C GLU A 44 -27.54 33.39 -9.50
N GLU A 45 -28.73 32.76 -9.52
CA GLU A 45 -29.42 32.36 -10.75
C GLU A 45 -29.78 33.61 -11.56
N VAL A 46 -29.02 33.85 -12.63
CA VAL A 46 -29.23 34.98 -13.53
C VAL A 46 -30.34 34.64 -14.52
N HIS A 47 -31.23 35.60 -14.79
CA HIS A 47 -32.32 35.41 -15.75
C HIS A 47 -31.78 35.00 -17.14
N PRO A 48 -32.45 34.12 -17.90
CA PRO A 48 -31.98 33.59 -19.20
C PRO A 48 -31.57 34.60 -20.28
N ASN A 49 -31.86 35.89 -20.10
CA ASN A 49 -31.55 36.96 -21.05
C ASN A 49 -30.38 37.85 -20.62
N ILE A 50 -29.75 37.57 -19.48
CA ILE A 50 -28.62 38.32 -18.95
C ILE A 50 -27.40 37.41 -18.97
N ASP A 51 -26.29 37.92 -19.50
CA ASP A 51 -25.01 37.23 -19.50
C ASP A 51 -24.48 37.08 -18.07
N LYS A 52 -24.35 35.82 -17.60
CA LYS A 52 -23.97 35.50 -16.22
C LYS A 52 -22.59 36.07 -15.87
N ASP A 53 -21.61 35.94 -16.74
CA ASP A 53 -20.23 36.37 -16.49
C ASP A 53 -20.13 37.89 -16.33
N SER A 54 -20.84 38.65 -17.18
CA SER A 54 -20.88 40.11 -17.10
C SER A 54 -21.64 40.59 -15.86
N TRP A 55 -22.71 39.90 -15.49
CA TRP A 55 -23.49 40.17 -14.28
C TRP A 55 -22.66 39.96 -13.01
N VAL A 56 -21.96 38.81 -12.89
CA VAL A 56 -21.11 38.48 -11.73
C VAL A 56 -19.98 39.51 -11.58
N ARG A 57 -19.33 39.92 -12.67
CA ARG A 57 -18.29 40.97 -12.63
C ARG A 57 -18.84 42.31 -12.16
N MET A 58 -20.03 42.70 -12.63
CA MET A 58 -20.70 43.93 -12.21
C MET A 58 -21.02 43.88 -10.71
N ARG A 59 -21.65 42.80 -10.24
CA ARG A 59 -22.00 42.61 -8.81
C ARG A 59 -20.76 42.60 -7.92
N HIS A 60 -19.67 41.97 -8.36
CA HIS A 60 -18.39 42.02 -7.66
C HIS A 60 -17.84 43.45 -7.56
N LYS A 61 -17.92 44.23 -8.65
CA LYS A 61 -17.47 45.63 -8.65
C LYS A 61 -18.30 46.50 -7.72
N ASP A 62 -19.62 46.41 -7.79
CA ASP A 62 -20.55 47.12 -6.91
C ASP A 62 -20.32 46.77 -5.43
N ARG A 63 -19.95 45.51 -5.16
CA ARG A 63 -19.59 45.05 -3.81
C ARG A 63 -18.29 45.70 -3.34
N VAL A 64 -17.23 45.67 -4.15
CA VAL A 64 -15.95 46.29 -3.80
C VAL A 64 -16.13 47.79 -3.53
N GLU A 65 -16.88 48.50 -4.39
CA GLU A 65 -17.17 49.93 -4.21
C GLU A 65 -17.94 50.20 -2.90
N ARG A 66 -18.95 49.38 -2.59
CA ARG A 66 -19.70 49.48 -1.32
C ARG A 66 -18.81 49.25 -0.10
N GLU A 67 -17.93 48.26 -0.16
CA GLU A 67 -16.98 47.96 0.93
C GLU A 67 -15.96 49.09 1.10
N GLU A 68 -15.48 49.70 0.02
CA GLU A 68 -14.61 50.87 0.07
C GLU A 68 -15.32 52.07 0.71
N ASP A 69 -16.57 52.33 0.33
CA ASP A 69 -17.39 53.39 0.92
C ASP A 69 -17.68 53.16 2.41
N GLU A 70 -18.04 51.94 2.80
CA GLU A 70 -18.28 51.56 4.19
C GLU A 70 -17.00 51.66 5.02
N ASN A 71 -15.85 51.21 4.48
CA ASN A 71 -14.55 51.30 5.14
C ASN A 71 -14.09 52.77 5.29
N ASN A 72 -14.31 53.61 4.27
CA ASN A 72 -14.03 55.04 4.36
C ASN A 72 -14.89 55.73 5.42
N LYS A 73 -16.20 55.45 5.47
CA LYS A 73 -17.09 55.97 6.53
C LYS A 73 -16.65 55.48 7.91
N ARG A 74 -16.32 54.20 8.05
CA ARG A 74 -15.82 53.62 9.31
C ARG A 74 -14.54 54.30 9.79
N ARG A 75 -13.63 54.62 8.87
CA ARG A 75 -12.40 55.38 9.15
C ARG A 75 -12.70 56.80 9.61
N GLU A 76 -13.57 57.53 8.91
CA GLU A 76 -13.95 58.89 9.29
C GLU A 76 -14.62 58.95 10.67
N LEU A 77 -15.54 58.02 10.96
CA LEU A 77 -16.19 57.92 12.27
C LEU A 77 -15.19 57.56 13.38
N GLY A 78 -14.25 56.65 13.11
CA GLY A 78 -13.17 56.31 14.03
C GLY A 78 -12.24 57.49 14.33
N GLU A 79 -11.87 58.28 13.32
CA GLU A 79 -11.07 59.50 13.50
C GLU A 79 -11.83 60.58 14.30
N ARG A 80 -13.14 60.73 14.06
CA ARG A 80 -13.99 61.64 14.86
C ARG A 80 -14.09 61.19 16.31
N LEU A 81 -14.29 59.89 16.54
CA LEU A 81 -14.32 59.31 17.88
C LEU A 81 -12.98 59.53 18.61
N ALA A 82 -11.86 59.37 17.92
CA ALA A 82 -10.53 59.63 18.50
C ALA A 82 -10.36 61.09 18.92
N LYS A 83 -10.78 62.05 18.07
CA LYS A 83 -10.75 63.49 18.39
C LYS A 83 -11.64 63.83 19.58
N VAL A 84 -12.87 63.32 19.61
CA VAL A 84 -13.80 63.51 20.74
C VAL A 84 -13.24 62.87 22.02
N GLY A 85 -12.62 61.69 21.92
CA GLY A 85 -11.96 61.02 23.02
C GLY A 85 -10.76 61.79 23.57
N ASP A 86 -9.95 62.42 22.71
CA ASP A 86 -8.82 63.25 23.12
C ASP A 86 -9.30 64.58 23.75
N GLU A 87 -10.35 65.20 23.21
CA GLU A 87 -10.99 66.36 23.84
C GLU A 87 -11.56 66.04 25.22
N LEU A 88 -12.14 64.84 25.40
CA LEU A 88 -12.63 64.36 26.68
C LEU A 88 -11.50 64.17 27.72
N LYS A 89 -10.32 63.70 27.29
CA LYS A 89 -9.14 63.56 28.17
C LYS A 89 -8.65 64.90 28.71
N VAL A 90 -8.78 65.98 27.94
CA VAL A 90 -8.40 67.35 28.37
C VAL A 90 -9.24 67.82 29.57
N PHE A 91 -10.47 67.34 29.74
CA PHE A 91 -11.33 67.72 30.87
C PHE A 91 -11.01 66.99 32.18
N GLY A 92 -10.19 65.93 32.17
CA GLY A 92 -9.80 65.16 33.36
C GLY A 92 -10.97 64.58 34.17
N GLU A 93 -10.70 64.04 35.36
CA GLU A 93 -11.76 63.45 36.22
C GLU A 93 -12.61 64.50 36.94
N ALA A 94 -12.06 65.68 37.22
CA ALA A 94 -12.75 66.78 37.90
C ALA A 94 -13.73 67.56 36.99
N GLY A 95 -13.59 67.47 35.66
CA GLY A 95 -14.45 68.13 34.68
C GLY A 95 -15.65 67.29 34.20
N LYS A 96 -15.80 66.06 34.67
CA LYS A 96 -16.88 65.11 34.26
C LYS A 96 -18.29 65.65 34.52
N GLY A 97 -18.46 66.61 35.45
CA GLY A 97 -19.73 67.29 35.71
C GLY A 97 -20.03 68.50 34.81
N HIS A 98 -19.09 68.91 33.95
CA HIS A 98 -19.26 70.07 33.09
C HIS A 98 -20.18 69.72 31.91
N LEU A 99 -21.15 70.59 31.59
CA LEU A 99 -22.14 70.37 30.51
C LEU A 99 -21.48 70.05 29.16
N LYS A 100 -20.29 70.59 28.91
CA LYS A 100 -19.50 70.33 27.69
C LYS A 100 -18.90 68.91 27.65
N ALA A 101 -18.40 68.39 28.78
CA ALA A 101 -17.85 67.03 28.85
C ALA A 101 -18.97 65.98 28.71
N LYS A 102 -20.14 66.23 29.32
CA LYS A 102 -21.32 65.37 29.15
C LYS A 102 -21.80 65.28 27.70
N LYS A 103 -21.82 66.42 26.98
CA LYS A 103 -22.17 66.45 25.55
C LYS A 103 -21.17 65.70 24.68
N LEU A 104 -19.87 65.85 24.95
CA LEU A 104 -18.81 65.10 24.24
C LEU A 104 -18.88 63.60 24.52
N GLN A 105 -19.22 63.18 25.75
CA GLN A 105 -19.45 61.78 26.08
C GLN A 105 -20.65 61.21 25.32
N GLU A 106 -21.78 61.92 25.31
CA GLU A 106 -22.97 61.52 24.54
C GLU A 106 -22.71 61.47 23.03
N GLU A 107 -21.77 62.26 22.52
CA GLU A 107 -21.32 62.21 21.12
C GLU A 107 -20.42 61.00 20.86
N ALA A 108 -19.48 60.70 21.75
CA ALA A 108 -18.65 59.49 21.67
C ALA A 108 -19.50 58.21 21.74
N ASP A 109 -20.49 58.16 22.63
CA ASP A 109 -21.39 57.02 22.77
C ASP A 109 -22.26 56.84 21.51
N ARG A 110 -22.69 57.93 20.86
CA ARG A 110 -23.38 57.89 19.57
C ARG A 110 -22.49 57.37 18.44
N LEU A 111 -21.27 57.88 18.34
CA LEU A 111 -20.30 57.44 17.33
C LEU A 111 -19.94 55.96 17.51
N ASN A 112 -19.78 55.50 18.75
CA ASN A 112 -19.58 54.08 19.06
C ASN A 112 -20.79 53.23 18.67
N ALA A 113 -22.02 53.67 18.99
CA ALA A 113 -23.23 52.94 18.60
C ALA A 113 -23.41 52.87 17.08
N GLU A 114 -23.01 53.91 16.35
CA GLU A 114 -23.03 53.92 14.88
C GLU A 114 -21.99 52.93 14.31
N LEU A 115 -20.76 52.90 14.85
CA LEU A 115 -19.75 51.92 14.47
C LEU A 115 -20.18 50.48 14.77
N GLU A 116 -20.83 50.24 15.92
CA GLU A 116 -21.35 48.92 16.27
C GLU A 116 -22.49 48.46 15.34
N THR A 117 -23.35 49.38 14.89
CA THR A 117 -24.42 49.02 13.94
C THR A 117 -23.85 48.74 12.54
N MET A 118 -22.84 49.49 12.10
CA MET A 118 -22.09 49.19 10.88
C MET A 118 -21.40 47.82 10.96
N ASP A 119 -20.75 47.49 12.09
CA ASP A 119 -20.07 46.21 12.27
C ASP A 119 -21.05 45.02 12.37
N LYS A 120 -22.26 45.21 12.94
CA LYS A 120 -23.32 44.17 12.98
C LYS A 120 -24.00 43.93 11.62
N ASN A 121 -24.16 45.00 10.83
CA ASN A 121 -24.79 44.91 9.50
C ASN A 121 -23.79 44.56 8.40
N ARG A 122 -22.50 44.46 8.72
CA ARG A 122 -21.46 44.08 7.78
C ARG A 122 -21.76 42.69 7.22
N LYS A 123 -21.78 42.61 5.88
CA LYS A 123 -21.98 41.36 5.18
C LYS A 123 -20.69 40.56 5.12
N TRP A 124 -20.79 39.25 5.35
CA TRP A 124 -19.69 38.32 5.20
C TRP A 124 -19.48 37.97 3.72
N ASN A 125 -18.24 38.02 3.27
CA ASN A 125 -17.82 37.71 1.91
C ASN A 125 -16.52 36.89 1.96
N ALA A 126 -16.06 36.36 0.83
CA ALA A 126 -14.85 35.54 0.77
C ALA A 126 -13.60 36.26 1.30
N ASP A 127 -13.52 37.60 1.14
CA ASP A 127 -12.37 38.42 1.51
C ASP A 127 -12.30 38.72 3.01
N ASN A 128 -13.44 38.69 3.72
CA ASN A 128 -13.54 39.05 5.14
C ASN A 128 -13.87 37.88 6.07
N MET A 129 -14.28 36.74 5.52
CA MET A 129 -14.68 35.56 6.29
C MET A 129 -13.47 34.78 6.82
N CYS A 130 -12.40 34.67 6.02
CA CYS A 130 -11.20 33.90 6.35
C CYS A 130 -9.93 34.62 5.87
N GLN A 131 -8.80 34.27 6.48
CA GLN A 131 -7.47 34.67 6.01
C GLN A 131 -6.67 33.40 5.67
N THR A 132 -5.80 33.48 4.67
CA THR A 132 -4.94 32.35 4.30
C THR A 132 -3.94 32.06 5.42
N ALA A 133 -4.15 30.96 6.16
CA ALA A 133 -3.26 30.55 7.25
C ALA A 133 -1.99 29.84 6.76
N SER A 134 -2.12 29.03 5.71
CA SER A 134 -1.00 28.34 5.06
C SER A 134 -1.33 28.12 3.60
N ASP A 135 -0.40 28.48 2.72
CA ASP A 135 -0.46 28.14 1.31
C ASP A 135 0.80 27.34 0.95
N LYS A 136 0.59 26.13 0.43
CA LYS A 136 1.67 25.25 0.00
C LYS A 136 1.30 24.65 -1.34
N VAL A 137 1.95 25.17 -2.38
CA VAL A 137 1.91 24.59 -3.72
C VAL A 137 3.11 23.68 -3.88
N ALA A 138 2.88 22.38 -4.00
CA ALA A 138 3.90 21.41 -4.36
C ALA A 138 3.68 21.01 -5.82
N VAL A 139 4.56 21.48 -6.70
CA VAL A 139 4.63 20.98 -8.08
C VAL A 139 5.70 19.90 -8.09
N SER A 140 5.31 18.67 -8.43
CA SER A 140 6.29 17.63 -8.72
C SER A 140 7.17 18.11 -9.87
N GLY A 141 8.46 18.32 -9.60
CA GLY A 141 9.43 18.61 -10.64
C GLY A 141 9.49 17.47 -11.66
N PRO A 142 10.18 17.64 -12.80
CA PRO A 142 10.52 16.50 -13.65
C PRO A 142 11.27 15.51 -12.76
N GLY A 143 10.61 14.40 -12.40
CA GLY A 143 11.27 13.30 -11.74
C GLY A 143 12.45 12.87 -12.59
N ALA A 144 13.45 12.23 -11.99
CA ALA A 144 14.44 11.51 -12.78
C ALA A 144 13.68 10.68 -13.83
N ASP A 145 14.07 10.80 -15.11
CA ASP A 145 13.44 10.08 -16.21
C ASP A 145 13.49 8.59 -15.83
N VAL A 146 12.37 8.06 -15.32
CA VAL A 146 12.28 6.67 -14.88
C VAL A 146 12.15 5.91 -16.18
N GLY A 147 13.30 5.60 -16.79
CA GLY A 147 13.36 4.81 -18.01
C GLY A 147 12.80 3.40 -17.78
N PRO A 148 12.71 2.61 -18.85
CA PRO A 148 12.39 1.20 -18.72
C PRO A 148 13.43 0.53 -17.82
N GLU A 149 12.97 -0.36 -16.94
CA GLU A 149 13.87 -1.07 -16.03
C GLU A 149 14.90 -1.90 -16.82
N PRO A 150 16.16 -1.93 -16.34
CA PRO A 150 17.19 -2.74 -16.97
C PRO A 150 16.84 -4.22 -16.88
N ARG A 151 17.22 -4.97 -17.92
CA ARG A 151 17.07 -6.44 -17.94
C ARG A 151 17.96 -7.05 -16.85
N LEU A 152 17.38 -7.81 -15.94
CA LEU A 152 18.13 -8.48 -14.88
C LEU A 152 18.90 -9.65 -15.51
N LYS A 153 20.16 -9.86 -15.11
CA LYS A 153 21.01 -10.94 -15.62
C LYS A 153 21.80 -11.57 -14.48
N GLY A 154 21.98 -12.89 -14.55
CA GLY A 154 22.78 -13.65 -13.59
C GLY A 154 22.14 -13.67 -12.20
N GLU A 155 22.97 -13.64 -11.16
CA GLU A 155 22.55 -13.72 -9.75
C GLU A 155 21.53 -12.64 -9.34
N ALA A 156 21.54 -11.47 -9.99
CA ALA A 156 20.58 -10.40 -9.74
C ALA A 156 19.13 -10.73 -10.14
N ALA A 157 18.91 -11.73 -11.00
CA ALA A 157 17.58 -12.21 -11.33
C ALA A 157 17.01 -13.16 -10.27
N ALA A 158 17.89 -13.88 -9.56
CA ALA A 158 17.52 -14.80 -8.48
C ALA A 158 17.43 -14.09 -7.12
N ALA A 159 18.21 -13.03 -6.91
CA ALA A 159 18.15 -12.21 -5.70
C ALA A 159 16.76 -11.57 -5.53
N GLY A 160 16.11 -11.83 -4.39
CA GLY A 160 14.78 -11.31 -4.09
C GLY A 160 13.62 -12.03 -4.77
N TYR A 161 13.88 -13.05 -5.60
CA TYR A 161 12.80 -13.82 -6.24
C TYR A 161 11.94 -14.56 -5.21
N CYS A 162 12.56 -15.28 -4.26
CA CYS A 162 11.82 -16.02 -3.23
C CYS A 162 10.96 -15.10 -2.37
N GLU A 163 11.51 -13.98 -1.91
CA GLU A 163 10.78 -12.97 -1.14
C GLU A 163 9.60 -12.40 -1.94
N PHE A 164 9.80 -12.09 -3.23
CA PHE A 164 8.74 -11.59 -4.10
C PHE A 164 7.61 -12.60 -4.29
N VAL A 165 7.95 -13.88 -4.50
CA VAL A 165 6.95 -14.93 -4.68
C VAL A 165 6.16 -15.13 -3.39
N GLU A 166 6.82 -15.22 -2.24
CA GLU A 166 6.16 -15.38 -0.94
C GLU A 166 5.23 -14.21 -0.59
N GLU A 167 5.60 -12.97 -0.94
CA GLU A 167 4.77 -11.79 -0.65
C GLU A 167 3.60 -11.59 -1.63
N HIS A 168 3.70 -12.14 -2.85
CA HIS A 168 2.79 -11.82 -3.95
C HIS A 168 2.20 -13.05 -4.66
N GLU A 169 2.28 -14.24 -4.07
CA GLU A 169 1.70 -15.49 -4.58
C GLU A 169 0.22 -15.33 -4.95
N ASP A 170 -0.61 -14.87 -3.99
CA ASP A 170 -2.04 -14.64 -4.20
C ASP A 170 -2.34 -13.73 -5.41
N LEU A 171 -1.47 -12.73 -5.64
CA LEU A 171 -1.63 -11.77 -6.73
C LEU A 171 -1.26 -12.39 -8.08
N LEU A 172 -0.21 -13.21 -8.11
CA LEU A 172 0.24 -13.93 -9.29
C LEU A 172 -0.79 -14.98 -9.72
N GLU A 173 -1.37 -15.72 -8.76
CA GLU A 173 -2.46 -16.67 -9.04
C GLU A 173 -3.71 -15.98 -9.60
N GLN A 174 -4.13 -14.87 -9.00
CA GLN A 174 -5.23 -14.05 -9.51
C GLN A 174 -4.94 -13.58 -10.94
N TYR A 175 -3.69 -13.23 -11.26
CA TYR A 175 -3.30 -12.83 -12.60
C TYR A 175 -3.40 -13.99 -13.60
N ILE A 176 -2.92 -15.18 -13.23
CA ILE A 176 -3.00 -16.39 -14.06
C ILE A 176 -4.47 -16.76 -14.33
N ALA A 177 -5.33 -16.68 -13.32
CA ALA A 177 -6.75 -16.99 -13.44
C ALA A 177 -7.49 -16.07 -14.44
N LEU A 178 -6.99 -14.85 -14.69
CA LEU A 178 -7.50 -13.97 -15.74
C LEU A 178 -7.13 -14.45 -17.16
N GLY A 179 -6.34 -15.51 -17.31
CA GLY A 179 -5.97 -16.18 -18.56
C GLY A 179 -7.15 -16.51 -19.47
N SER A 180 -8.28 -16.91 -18.89
CA SER A 180 -9.50 -17.24 -19.65
C SER A 180 -10.38 -16.01 -19.94
N GLY A 181 -10.05 -14.85 -19.36
CA GLY A 181 -10.82 -13.62 -19.45
C GLY A 181 -10.58 -12.79 -20.71
N GLU A 182 -11.31 -11.68 -20.77
CA GLU A 182 -11.17 -10.64 -21.80
C GLU A 182 -9.94 -9.77 -21.58
N LEU A 183 -9.38 -9.22 -22.66
CA LEU A 183 -8.17 -8.38 -22.59
C LEU A 183 -8.38 -7.12 -21.74
N GLU A 184 -9.60 -6.57 -21.71
CA GLU A 184 -9.99 -5.44 -20.85
C GLU A 184 -9.84 -5.76 -19.36
N GLN A 185 -10.17 -6.98 -18.94
CA GLN A 185 -10.06 -7.39 -17.54
C GLN A 185 -8.58 -7.46 -17.14
N VAL A 186 -7.76 -8.06 -18.00
CA VAL A 186 -6.30 -8.13 -17.82
C VAL A 186 -5.69 -6.73 -17.78
N ARG A 187 -6.12 -5.83 -18.69
CA ARG A 187 -5.67 -4.43 -18.74
C ARG A 187 -5.99 -3.70 -17.43
N ASN A 188 -7.22 -3.81 -16.93
CA ASN A 188 -7.64 -3.14 -15.70
C ASN A 188 -6.87 -3.67 -14.49
N PHE A 189 -6.64 -4.99 -14.45
CA PHE A 189 -5.85 -5.62 -13.39
C PHE A 189 -4.39 -5.13 -13.41
N LEU A 190 -3.75 -5.07 -14.57
CA LEU A 190 -2.39 -4.53 -14.72
C LEU A 190 -2.32 -3.02 -14.45
N MET A 191 -3.40 -2.26 -14.64
CA MET A 191 -3.44 -0.85 -14.25
C MET A 191 -3.45 -0.66 -12.74
N LEU A 192 -4.13 -1.57 -12.02
CA LEU A 192 -4.23 -1.54 -10.56
C LEU A 192 -2.97 -2.12 -9.89
N HIS A 193 -2.50 -3.27 -10.38
CA HIS A 193 -1.42 -4.06 -9.77
C HIS A 193 -0.10 -4.03 -10.54
N GLY A 194 -0.02 -3.31 -11.67
CA GLY A 194 1.21 -3.19 -12.46
C GLY A 194 2.34 -2.47 -11.75
N GLY A 195 2.05 -1.77 -10.64
CA GLY A 195 3.08 -1.28 -9.73
C GLY A 195 3.89 -2.39 -9.06
N VAL A 196 3.41 -3.63 -9.03
CA VAL A 196 4.13 -4.79 -8.46
C VAL A 196 4.50 -5.76 -9.58
N LEU A 197 3.52 -6.15 -10.41
CA LEU A 197 3.71 -7.18 -11.44
C LEU A 197 4.65 -6.76 -12.58
N LEU A 198 4.75 -5.45 -12.85
CA LEU A 198 5.63 -4.92 -13.90
C LEU A 198 6.95 -4.38 -13.34
N GLN A 199 7.17 -4.47 -12.02
CA GLN A 199 8.45 -4.15 -11.40
C GLN A 199 9.35 -5.39 -11.35
N GLY A 200 10.58 -5.25 -11.84
CA GLY A 200 11.55 -6.34 -11.94
C GLY A 200 11.15 -7.43 -12.91
N GLU A 201 11.96 -8.49 -13.03
CA GLU A 201 11.69 -9.63 -13.92
C GLU A 201 11.14 -10.86 -13.16
N HIS A 202 10.82 -10.70 -11.87
CA HIS A 202 10.40 -11.80 -11.00
C HIS A 202 9.02 -12.36 -11.38
N ALA A 203 8.04 -11.51 -11.69
CA ALA A 203 6.72 -11.96 -12.14
C ALA A 203 6.77 -12.73 -13.47
N GLU A 204 7.60 -12.28 -14.43
CA GLU A 204 7.81 -12.99 -15.70
C GLU A 204 8.49 -14.35 -15.47
N THR A 205 9.47 -14.39 -14.58
CA THR A 205 10.17 -15.63 -14.21
C THR A 205 9.24 -16.62 -13.52
N TYR A 206 8.40 -16.14 -12.60
CA TYR A 206 7.39 -16.97 -11.93
C TYR A 206 6.41 -17.58 -12.94
N LEU A 207 5.81 -16.77 -13.81
CA LEU A 207 4.87 -17.25 -14.82
C LEU A 207 5.51 -18.26 -15.78
N LEU A 208 6.78 -18.06 -16.14
CA LEU A 208 7.52 -19.01 -16.97
C LEU A 208 7.72 -20.36 -16.28
N LEU A 209 8.12 -20.34 -15.01
CA LEU A 209 8.31 -21.56 -14.21
C LEU A 209 6.98 -22.28 -13.99
N ASP A 210 5.92 -21.53 -13.69
CA ASP A 210 4.56 -22.04 -13.55
C ASP A 210 4.06 -22.72 -14.85
N CYS A 211 4.34 -22.13 -16.02
CA CYS A 211 4.04 -22.77 -17.31
C CYS A 211 4.77 -24.11 -17.48
N LEU A 212 6.05 -24.18 -17.07
CA LEU A 212 6.84 -25.40 -17.17
C LEU A 212 6.34 -26.48 -16.21
N GLU A 213 6.03 -26.11 -14.98
CA GLU A 213 5.51 -27.01 -13.96
C GLU A 213 4.16 -27.60 -14.37
N LYS A 214 3.22 -26.77 -14.84
CA LYS A 214 1.91 -27.23 -15.35
C LYS A 214 2.05 -28.19 -16.53
N GLU A 215 2.93 -27.90 -17.48
CA GLU A 215 3.19 -28.83 -18.60
C GLU A 215 3.84 -30.14 -18.14
N MET A 216 4.74 -30.08 -17.14
CA MET A 216 5.32 -31.27 -16.54
C MET A 216 4.30 -32.12 -15.77
N ASN A 217 3.26 -31.50 -15.22
CA ASN A 217 2.16 -32.16 -14.51
C ASN A 217 1.02 -32.62 -15.45
N ASP A 218 1.21 -32.54 -16.78
CA ASP A 218 0.22 -32.87 -17.81
C ASP A 218 -1.04 -31.97 -17.78
N GLU A 219 -0.98 -30.80 -17.12
CA GLU A 219 -2.05 -29.79 -17.02
C GLU A 219 -1.97 -28.79 -18.19
N HIS A 220 -2.11 -29.29 -19.42
CA HIS A 220 -1.88 -28.51 -20.62
C HIS A 220 -2.83 -27.30 -20.77
N GLU A 221 -4.12 -27.45 -20.42
CA GLU A 221 -5.09 -26.35 -20.53
C GLU A 221 -4.72 -25.18 -19.63
N ASP A 222 -4.31 -25.45 -18.39
CA ASP A 222 -3.89 -24.43 -17.43
C ASP A 222 -2.55 -23.80 -17.83
N MET A 223 -1.65 -24.57 -18.43
CA MET A 223 -0.42 -24.03 -19.02
C MET A 223 -0.73 -23.02 -20.12
N LEU A 224 -1.72 -23.27 -20.99
CA LEU A 224 -2.11 -22.32 -22.04
C LEU A 224 -2.60 -20.98 -21.46
N LEU A 225 -3.33 -21.02 -20.33
CA LEU A 225 -3.79 -19.82 -19.63
C LEU A 225 -2.62 -19.03 -19.04
N ALA A 226 -1.70 -19.71 -18.34
CA ALA A 226 -0.50 -19.11 -17.78
C ALA A 226 0.42 -18.54 -18.88
N ALA A 227 0.58 -19.27 -19.99
CA ALA A 227 1.40 -18.87 -21.13
C ALA A 227 0.88 -17.60 -21.81
N ARG A 228 -0.44 -17.48 -21.95
CA ARG A 228 -1.08 -16.26 -22.46
C ARG A 228 -0.74 -15.06 -21.57
N GLN A 229 -0.87 -15.21 -20.26
CA GLN A 229 -0.58 -14.13 -19.30
C GLN A 229 0.91 -13.77 -19.25
N SER A 230 1.80 -14.77 -19.26
CA SER A 230 3.24 -14.56 -19.37
C SER A 230 3.58 -13.73 -20.61
N GLN A 231 3.01 -14.08 -21.76
CA GLN A 231 3.33 -13.40 -23.02
C GLN A 231 2.80 -11.96 -23.07
N LEU A 232 1.65 -11.69 -22.46
CA LEU A 232 1.12 -10.32 -22.32
C LEU A 232 2.08 -9.46 -21.48
N LEU A 233 2.58 -10.00 -20.36
CA LEU A 233 3.50 -9.30 -19.47
C LEU A 233 4.85 -9.00 -20.17
N THR A 234 5.41 -9.99 -20.87
CA THR A 234 6.62 -9.80 -21.71
C THR A 234 6.39 -8.72 -22.77
N GLN A 235 5.24 -8.71 -23.45
CA GLN A 235 4.97 -7.72 -24.50
C GLN A 235 4.80 -6.28 -23.96
N VAL A 236 4.20 -6.11 -22.76
CA VAL A 236 4.19 -4.80 -22.07
C VAL A 236 5.62 -4.31 -21.81
N ARG A 237 6.51 -5.19 -21.34
CA ARG A 237 7.91 -4.85 -21.04
C ARG A 237 8.71 -4.52 -22.29
N GLU A 238 8.52 -5.26 -23.38
CA GLU A 238 9.15 -4.94 -24.67
C GLU A 238 8.63 -3.61 -25.26
N TYR A 239 7.32 -3.32 -25.11
CA TYR A 239 6.75 -2.03 -25.48
C TYR A 239 7.35 -0.86 -24.67
N SER A 240 7.53 -1.07 -23.36
CA SER A 240 8.21 -0.13 -22.46
C SER A 240 9.63 0.18 -22.92
N ARG A 241 10.42 -0.85 -23.25
CA ARG A 241 11.78 -0.71 -23.77
C ARG A 241 11.83 0.04 -25.09
N ALA A 242 10.89 -0.23 -25.99
CA ALA A 242 10.80 0.46 -27.28
C ALA A 242 10.42 1.94 -27.15
N THR A 243 9.58 2.30 -26.17
CA THR A 243 9.09 3.67 -25.96
C THR A 243 9.95 4.51 -25.02
N GLY A 244 10.86 3.88 -24.27
CA GLY A 244 11.69 4.56 -23.28
C GLY A 244 10.90 5.04 -22.06
N ARG A 245 9.73 4.46 -21.79
CA ARG A 245 8.85 4.81 -20.67
C ARG A 245 8.68 3.63 -19.71
N PRO A 246 8.28 3.84 -18.45
CA PRO A 246 7.96 2.75 -17.52
C PRO A 246 6.91 1.79 -18.09
N ALA A 247 7.02 0.51 -17.75
CA ALA A 247 6.10 -0.52 -18.23
C ALA A 247 4.64 -0.26 -17.87
N ARG A 248 4.40 0.28 -16.67
CA ARG A 248 3.06 0.66 -16.19
C ARG A 248 2.37 1.66 -17.10
N ASP A 249 3.09 2.68 -17.59
CA ASP A 249 2.52 3.74 -18.42
C ASP A 249 2.19 3.25 -19.82
N GLY A 250 2.86 2.19 -20.28
CA GLY A 250 2.62 1.56 -21.56
C GLY A 250 1.38 0.67 -21.61
N VAL A 251 0.86 0.22 -20.46
CA VAL A 251 -0.27 -0.72 -20.38
C VAL A 251 -1.51 -0.22 -21.14
N PRO A 252 -2.04 1.00 -20.91
CA PRO A 252 -3.25 1.45 -21.62
C PRO A 252 -3.08 1.49 -23.13
N THR A 253 -1.93 1.97 -23.59
CA THR A 253 -1.66 2.16 -25.02
C THR A 253 -1.40 0.84 -25.73
N MET A 254 -0.65 -0.07 -25.11
CA MET A 254 -0.38 -1.39 -25.67
C MET A 254 -1.67 -2.21 -25.77
N PHE A 255 -2.43 -2.32 -24.67
CA PHE A 255 -3.68 -3.08 -24.67
C PHE A 255 -4.74 -2.44 -25.58
N GLY A 256 -4.83 -1.10 -25.64
CA GLY A 256 -5.73 -0.44 -26.58
C GLY A 256 -5.43 -0.83 -28.03
N ARG A 257 -4.16 -0.87 -28.43
CA ARG A 257 -3.76 -1.35 -29.76
C ARG A 257 -4.06 -2.84 -29.96
N LEU A 258 -3.84 -3.66 -28.94
CA LEU A 258 -4.11 -5.09 -28.99
C LEU A 258 -5.62 -5.38 -29.11
N ILE A 259 -6.48 -4.54 -28.53
CA ILE A 259 -7.94 -4.67 -28.63
C ILE A 259 -8.44 -4.16 -30.00
N GLU A 260 -7.94 -3.01 -30.46
CA GLU A 260 -8.49 -2.32 -31.63
C GLU A 260 -7.93 -2.83 -32.98
N HIS A 261 -6.71 -3.37 -33.02
CA HIS A 261 -6.04 -3.74 -34.26
C HIS A 261 -5.86 -5.27 -34.41
N GLU A 262 -6.62 -5.89 -35.32
CA GLU A 262 -6.53 -7.32 -35.63
C GLU A 262 -5.12 -7.79 -35.99
N GLY A 263 -4.36 -7.02 -36.78
CA GLY A 263 -2.97 -7.39 -37.10
C GLY A 263 -2.03 -7.44 -35.89
N THR A 264 -2.32 -6.70 -34.82
CA THR A 264 -1.55 -6.78 -33.56
C THR A 264 -1.95 -8.03 -32.78
N GLN A 265 -3.23 -8.43 -32.83
CA GLN A 265 -3.71 -9.68 -32.23
C GLN A 265 -3.11 -10.91 -32.90
N GLU A 266 -3.05 -10.93 -34.22
CA GLU A 266 -2.44 -12.03 -34.97
C GLU A 266 -0.95 -12.18 -34.63
N ALA A 267 -0.21 -11.08 -34.59
CA ALA A 267 1.19 -11.08 -34.21
C ALA A 267 1.40 -11.55 -32.75
N PHE A 268 0.51 -11.16 -31.83
CA PHE A 268 0.51 -11.67 -30.46
C PHE A 268 0.24 -13.17 -30.43
N GLN A 269 -0.76 -13.65 -31.17
CA GLN A 269 -1.11 -15.08 -31.21
C GLN A 269 0.02 -15.93 -31.79
N GLU A 270 0.72 -15.46 -32.84
CA GLU A 270 1.89 -16.14 -33.38
C GLU A 270 3.03 -16.21 -32.36
N SER A 271 3.25 -15.12 -31.62
CA SER A 271 4.24 -15.06 -30.54
C SER A 271 3.91 -16.03 -29.41
N LEU A 272 2.64 -16.09 -29.00
CA LEU A 272 2.12 -17.01 -28.00
C LEU A 272 2.28 -18.47 -28.44
N ASN A 273 1.90 -18.81 -29.67
CA ASN A 273 2.07 -20.18 -30.20
C ASN A 273 3.55 -20.59 -30.26
N THR A 274 4.44 -19.65 -30.58
CA THR A 274 5.89 -19.90 -30.57
C THR A 274 6.42 -20.09 -29.15
N PHE A 275 5.86 -19.39 -28.17
CA PHE A 275 6.19 -19.59 -26.75
C PHE A 275 5.72 -20.97 -26.27
N ILE A 276 4.45 -21.33 -26.53
CA ILE A 276 3.87 -22.64 -26.16
C ILE A 276 4.74 -23.78 -26.71
N ARG A 277 5.09 -23.77 -27.99
CA ARG A 277 5.97 -24.79 -28.60
C ARG A 277 7.34 -24.90 -27.93
N ARG A 278 7.87 -23.81 -27.38
CA ARG A 278 9.14 -23.85 -26.63
C ARG A 278 8.95 -24.51 -25.27
N ILE A 279 7.84 -24.25 -24.59
CA ILE A 279 7.49 -24.88 -23.31
C ILE A 279 7.25 -26.38 -23.49
N GLU A 280 6.41 -26.77 -24.46
CA GLU A 280 6.14 -28.17 -24.80
C GLU A 280 7.43 -28.96 -25.11
N LYS A 281 8.41 -28.32 -25.75
CA LYS A 281 9.71 -28.94 -26.01
C LYS A 281 10.59 -29.00 -24.76
N ARG A 282 10.58 -27.95 -23.93
CA ARG A 282 11.45 -27.81 -22.77
C ARG A 282 10.99 -28.62 -21.56
N ALA A 283 9.68 -28.80 -21.38
CA ALA A 283 9.11 -29.56 -20.27
C ALA A 283 9.63 -31.02 -20.19
N PRO A 284 9.62 -31.84 -21.26
CA PRO A 284 10.15 -33.20 -21.21
C PRO A 284 11.68 -33.24 -21.09
N GLU A 285 12.39 -32.24 -21.63
CA GLU A 285 13.84 -32.10 -21.40
C GLU A 285 14.12 -31.85 -19.92
N LYS A 286 13.37 -30.92 -19.30
CA LYS A 286 13.56 -30.55 -17.89
C LYS A 286 13.14 -31.66 -16.94
N ARG A 287 12.05 -32.38 -17.23
CA ARG A 287 11.67 -33.59 -16.49
C ARG A 287 12.78 -34.63 -16.50
N ARG A 288 13.39 -34.89 -17.67
CA ARG A 288 14.53 -35.82 -17.78
C ARG A 288 15.78 -35.32 -17.07
N GLU A 289 16.09 -34.02 -17.14
CA GLU A 289 17.19 -33.41 -16.39
C GLU A 289 16.97 -33.60 -14.88
N MET A 290 15.76 -33.34 -14.37
CA MET A 290 15.43 -33.51 -12.94
C MET A 290 15.43 -34.97 -12.49
N ASP A 291 14.87 -35.88 -13.31
CA ASP A 291 14.89 -37.31 -13.01
C ASP A 291 16.34 -37.86 -13.03
N ALA A 292 17.21 -37.32 -13.89
CA ALA A 292 18.63 -37.68 -13.94
C ALA A 292 19.41 -37.10 -12.76
N GLU A 293 19.19 -35.83 -12.39
CA GLU A 293 19.79 -35.21 -11.20
C GLU A 293 19.38 -35.95 -9.93
N ALA A 294 18.10 -36.31 -9.78
CA ALA A 294 17.62 -37.11 -8.66
C ALA A 294 18.23 -38.52 -8.65
N ALA A 295 18.39 -39.15 -9.82
CA ALA A 295 19.06 -40.44 -9.94
C ALA A 295 20.57 -40.35 -9.65
N GLU A 296 21.25 -39.27 -10.04
CA GLU A 296 22.66 -39.03 -9.72
C GLU A 296 22.87 -38.75 -8.23
N GLU A 297 21.95 -38.01 -7.58
CA GLU A 297 21.93 -37.85 -6.12
C GLU A 297 21.66 -39.16 -5.39
N GLU A 298 20.76 -40.01 -5.91
CA GLU A 298 20.57 -41.38 -5.40
C GLU A 298 21.79 -42.29 -5.68
N GLU A 299 22.53 -42.03 -6.75
CA GLU A 299 23.77 -42.74 -7.12
C GLU A 299 25.04 -42.22 -6.39
N GLU A 300 24.95 -41.27 -5.44
CA GLU A 300 26.02 -40.96 -4.47
C GLU A 300 26.24 -42.11 -3.45
N VAL A 301 26.08 -43.35 -3.90
CA VAL A 301 26.46 -44.57 -3.20
C VAL A 301 27.98 -44.70 -3.22
N GLY A 302 28.58 -45.08 -2.09
CA GLY A 302 30.03 -45.24 -1.98
C GLY A 302 30.61 -46.28 -2.95
N PRO A 303 31.95 -46.42 -3.06
CA PRO A 303 32.63 -47.28 -4.04
C PRO A 303 32.23 -48.77 -4.03
N GLY A 304 31.53 -49.25 -3.01
CA GLY A 304 30.95 -50.58 -2.89
C GLY A 304 29.41 -50.63 -2.94
N GLY A 305 28.74 -49.54 -3.34
CA GLY A 305 27.28 -49.49 -3.46
C GLY A 305 26.52 -49.39 -2.13
N LEU A 306 27.16 -48.87 -1.07
CA LEU A 306 26.51 -48.58 0.21
C LEU A 306 26.45 -47.06 0.47
N ASP A 307 25.31 -46.55 0.92
CA ASP A 307 25.16 -45.14 1.28
C ASP A 307 25.99 -44.82 2.55
N PRO A 308 26.94 -43.86 2.50
CA PRO A 308 27.70 -43.40 3.67
C PRO A 308 26.84 -43.03 4.88
N ARG A 309 25.64 -42.47 4.66
CA ARG A 309 24.76 -41.98 5.73
C ARG A 309 24.03 -43.12 6.42
N GLU A 310 23.48 -44.08 5.66
CA GLU A 310 22.87 -45.29 6.23
C GLU A 310 23.90 -46.14 6.97
N VAL A 311 25.12 -46.27 6.43
CA VAL A 311 26.20 -46.98 7.14
C VAL A 311 26.51 -46.28 8.45
N PHE A 312 26.69 -44.96 8.45
CA PHE A 312 26.97 -44.19 9.67
C PHE A 312 25.89 -44.37 10.75
N ASP A 313 24.60 -44.29 10.40
CA ASP A 313 23.49 -44.41 11.36
C ASP A 313 23.36 -45.83 11.96
N THR A 314 23.83 -46.84 11.24
CA THR A 314 23.82 -48.25 11.68
C THR A 314 25.10 -48.69 12.40
N LEU A 315 26.11 -47.81 12.51
CA LEU A 315 27.33 -48.09 13.29
C LEU A 315 27.06 -48.04 14.80
N PRO A 316 27.90 -48.72 15.61
CA PRO A 316 27.86 -48.56 17.06
C PRO A 316 28.11 -47.10 17.48
N LYS A 317 27.37 -46.61 18.49
CA LYS A 317 27.47 -45.22 18.97
C LYS A 317 28.89 -44.77 19.30
N ALA A 318 29.70 -45.64 19.90
CA ALA A 318 31.09 -45.34 20.21
C ALA A 318 31.91 -45.03 18.93
N MET A 319 31.61 -45.73 17.84
CA MET A 319 32.24 -45.58 16.54
C MET A 319 31.75 -44.30 15.82
N GLN A 320 30.44 -44.02 15.89
CA GLN A 320 29.86 -42.75 15.41
C GLN A 320 30.51 -41.53 16.08
N GLU A 321 30.70 -41.57 17.40
CA GLU A 321 31.39 -40.52 18.16
C GLU A 321 32.84 -40.32 17.71
N ALA A 322 33.56 -41.41 17.40
CA ALA A 322 34.93 -41.34 16.91
C ALA A 322 35.01 -40.70 15.51
N PHE A 323 34.07 -41.02 14.62
CA PHE A 323 33.96 -40.39 13.29
C PHE A 323 33.58 -38.90 13.38
N LEU A 324 32.63 -38.53 14.25
CA LEU A 324 32.27 -37.13 14.49
C LEU A 324 33.43 -36.31 15.08
N ALA A 325 34.20 -36.92 15.99
CA ALA A 325 35.38 -36.31 16.59
C ALA A 325 36.61 -36.32 15.65
N LYS A 326 36.53 -36.99 14.50
CA LYS A 326 37.65 -37.23 13.56
C LYS A 326 38.87 -37.85 14.25
N ASP A 327 38.63 -38.69 15.25
CA ASP A 327 39.67 -39.29 16.08
C ASP A 327 39.96 -40.74 15.63
N VAL A 328 40.94 -40.87 14.74
CA VAL A 328 41.39 -42.15 14.19
C VAL A 328 41.94 -43.07 15.28
N ALA A 329 42.66 -42.52 16.27
CA ALA A 329 43.25 -43.32 17.35
C ALA A 329 42.16 -43.96 18.22
N ARG A 330 41.10 -43.19 18.52
CA ARG A 330 39.93 -43.69 19.25
C ARG A 330 39.15 -44.73 18.44
N LEU A 331 39.06 -44.56 17.12
CA LEU A 331 38.44 -45.55 16.23
C LEU A 331 39.19 -46.90 16.29
N HIS A 332 40.53 -46.90 16.19
CA HIS A 332 41.34 -48.11 16.32
C HIS A 332 41.17 -48.79 17.69
N GLN A 333 41.12 -48.02 18.78
CA GLN A 333 40.87 -48.58 20.13
C GLN A 333 39.50 -49.25 20.25
N ILE A 334 38.46 -48.67 19.64
CA ILE A 334 37.11 -49.25 19.63
C ILE A 334 37.10 -50.55 18.83
N VAL A 335 37.75 -50.55 17.65
CA VAL A 335 37.90 -51.72 16.76
C VAL A 335 38.68 -52.84 17.44
N GLU A 336 39.71 -52.54 18.24
CA GLU A 336 40.47 -53.53 19.02
C GLU A 336 39.67 -54.08 20.23
N SER A 337 38.78 -53.27 20.80
CA SER A 337 38.00 -53.65 21.98
C SER A 337 36.80 -54.56 21.67
N MET A 338 36.40 -54.65 20.41
CA MET A 338 35.21 -55.38 19.97
C MET A 338 35.56 -56.75 19.36
N PRO A 339 34.60 -57.68 19.24
CA PRO A 339 34.84 -58.97 18.60
C PRO A 339 35.34 -58.81 17.16
N ALA A 340 36.34 -59.61 16.77
CA ALA A 340 36.99 -59.50 15.46
C ALA A 340 36.02 -59.61 14.28
N ASP A 341 34.96 -60.41 14.40
CA ASP A 341 33.95 -60.59 13.36
C ASP A 341 33.05 -59.35 13.18
N GLU A 342 32.68 -58.68 14.28
CA GLU A 342 31.88 -57.45 14.25
C GLU A 342 32.71 -56.25 13.75
N ALA A 343 33.97 -56.17 14.20
CA ALA A 343 34.92 -55.17 13.74
C ALA A 343 35.11 -55.23 12.23
N LYS A 344 35.27 -56.44 11.70
CA LYS A 344 35.41 -56.71 10.26
C LYS A 344 34.15 -56.33 9.48
N HIS A 345 32.98 -56.71 9.96
CA HIS A 345 31.70 -56.36 9.34
C HIS A 345 31.50 -54.84 9.21
N HIS A 346 31.75 -54.10 10.28
CA HIS A 346 31.58 -52.64 10.27
C HIS A 346 32.65 -51.92 9.44
N MET A 347 33.92 -52.34 9.50
CA MET A 347 34.99 -51.67 8.74
C MET A 347 34.91 -51.93 7.24
N ILE A 348 34.50 -53.13 6.80
CA ILE A 348 34.24 -53.39 5.38
C ILE A 348 33.11 -52.48 4.86
N ARG A 349 32.03 -52.34 5.62
CA ARG A 349 30.92 -51.44 5.25
C ARG A 349 31.33 -49.97 5.23
N CYS A 350 32.20 -49.54 6.14
CA CYS A 350 32.76 -48.18 6.13
C CYS A 350 33.66 -47.95 4.91
N GLU A 351 34.41 -48.96 4.45
CA GLU A 351 35.20 -48.86 3.21
C GLU A 351 34.31 -48.85 1.96
N GLU A 352 33.32 -49.75 1.90
CA GLU A 352 32.39 -49.89 0.78
C GLU A 352 31.46 -48.67 0.64
N SER A 353 31.13 -48.00 1.73
CA SER A 353 30.41 -46.72 1.69
C SER A 353 31.31 -45.51 1.50
N GLY A 354 32.63 -45.67 1.46
CA GLY A 354 33.58 -44.54 1.30
C GLY A 354 33.75 -43.68 2.56
N LEU A 355 33.14 -44.07 3.68
CA LEU A 355 33.27 -43.42 5.00
C LEU A 355 34.68 -43.59 5.59
N TRP A 356 35.39 -44.65 5.20
CA TRP A 356 36.76 -44.96 5.63
C TRP A 356 37.63 -45.34 4.43
N VAL A 357 38.78 -44.66 4.28
CA VAL A 357 39.78 -45.02 3.26
C VAL A 357 41.03 -45.54 3.97
N PRO A 358 41.39 -46.83 3.84
CA PRO A 358 42.56 -47.39 4.48
C PRO A 358 43.85 -46.78 3.93
N ASP A 359 44.80 -46.51 4.81
CA ASP A 359 46.08 -45.89 4.46
C ASP A 359 46.95 -46.87 3.66
N GLY A 360 47.12 -46.63 2.35
CA GLY A 360 47.76 -47.56 1.41
C GLY A 360 49.27 -47.80 1.62
N ARG A 361 49.85 -47.30 2.71
CA ARG A 361 51.27 -47.46 3.07
C ARG A 361 51.52 -48.65 4.01
N GLU A 362 50.49 -49.16 4.69
CA GLU A 362 50.61 -50.21 5.72
C GLU A 362 49.92 -51.53 5.32
N GLY A 363 50.19 -52.05 4.11
CA GLY A 363 49.68 -53.37 3.71
C GLY A 363 48.15 -53.52 3.76
N ALA A 364 47.65 -54.75 3.62
CA ALA A 364 46.21 -54.99 3.74
C ALA A 364 45.75 -54.79 5.19
N PRO A 365 44.68 -54.02 5.44
CA PRO A 365 44.21 -53.75 6.80
C PRO A 365 43.93 -55.04 7.58
N PRO A 366 44.16 -55.07 8.91
CA PRO A 366 44.08 -56.29 9.72
C PRO A 366 42.70 -56.96 9.69
N TYR A 367 41.64 -56.21 9.42
CA TYR A 367 40.28 -56.73 9.27
C TYR A 367 40.00 -57.38 7.90
N ARG A 368 40.90 -57.31 6.91
CA ARG A 368 40.74 -58.02 5.62
C ARG A 368 41.29 -59.45 5.63
N GLN A 369 42.02 -59.86 6.68
CA GLN A 369 42.59 -61.22 6.78
C GLN A 369 41.57 -62.26 7.22
#